data_AF-A0A7K0SI01-F1
#
_entry.id   AF-A0A7K0SI01-F1
#
_cell.length_a   1.000
_cell.length_b   1.000
_cell.length_c   1.000
_cell.angle_alpha   90.00
_cell.angle_beta   90.00
_cell.angle_gamma   90.00
#
_symmetry.space_group_name_H-M   'P 1'
#
loop_
_entity.id
_entity.type
_entity.pdbx_description
1 polymer ?
#
loop_
_entity_poly.entity_id
_entity_poly.type
_entity_poly.pdbx_seq_one_letter_code
_entity_poly.pdbx_strand_id
1 'polypeptide(L)'
;MTTLGRPTYDDLANHGAFIERHIGPSPADQLKMLGVLGYSSLDELTSAAIPSSIERLGELSIGAPRSEVEVIAELREIASKNQSLVSLIGLGYYGTVTPPVVLRNVLENPAWYTAYTPYQPEISQGRLEAVLNFQTMIADLTGMDIANASMLDEGTAAAEAMALCHRLNPKAGEVFFIDADCFPQTIAVVATRAEPLGIALLVGDPETDIPSEGVFGVLLQYPGASGRLRDDSELIERIHAQGASVAVAADLLALSLIRPPGEIGADVVVGSSQRFGVPLGFGGPHAGFMAVRDSSKRSLPGRLVGVSVDSAGRPALRLALQTREQHIRREKATSNICTAQVLLAVIAGFYGVWHGPDGLKRIAQRIHRQTAAVAQALKSAGVVVLEDAFFDTLSIQVPGRAGEVIANALASGINLRHIDEDTIGLSLDEQTTPDVIESVLLAFGVSVDIAALLETVSDSIPAALIRTSDFMTHPVFSKYRSETLMLRYLRRLADLDLALDRTMIPLGSCTMKLNATTEMIPVTWPEFGAMHPFAPIDQSIGYRRLFKELEDALVEITGYDAVSLQPNAGSQGEFA
;
A
#
# COMPACT_ATOMS: atom_id res chain seq x y z
N MET A 1 -35.28 3.03 56.58
CA MET A 1 -35.55 2.13 55.43
C MET A 1 -35.44 2.96 54.17
N THR A 2 -34.23 3.11 53.66
CA THR A 2 -33.95 3.80 52.40
C THR A 2 -34.37 2.88 51.26
N THR A 3 -35.32 3.33 50.45
CA THR A 3 -35.66 2.71 49.17
C THR A 3 -34.40 2.65 48.32
N LEU A 4 -33.85 1.46 48.12
CA LEU A 4 -32.86 1.19 47.07
C LEU A 4 -33.48 1.65 45.76
N GLY A 5 -33.06 2.83 45.29
CA GLY A 5 -33.58 3.44 44.07
C GLY A 5 -33.29 2.53 42.88
N ARG A 6 -34.34 2.18 42.14
CA ARG A 6 -34.20 1.47 40.87
C ARG A 6 -33.29 2.31 39.95
N PRO A 7 -32.23 1.74 39.35
CA PRO A 7 -31.38 2.48 38.43
C PRO A 7 -32.19 3.02 37.25
N THR A 8 -31.79 4.18 36.73
CA THR A 8 -32.42 4.78 35.55
C THR A 8 -32.08 3.98 34.29
N TYR A 9 -32.76 4.23 33.18
CA TYR A 9 -32.40 3.60 31.91
C TYR A 9 -30.98 4.00 31.48
N ASP A 10 -30.64 5.28 31.60
CA ASP A 10 -29.32 5.80 31.20
C ASP A 10 -28.18 5.15 32.01
N ASP A 11 -28.40 4.94 33.32
CA ASP A 11 -27.44 4.20 34.17
C ASP A 11 -27.22 2.76 33.67
N LEU A 12 -28.28 2.12 33.15
CA LEU A 12 -28.25 0.74 32.66
C LEU A 12 -27.76 0.63 31.21
N ALA A 13 -27.93 1.70 30.42
CA ALA A 13 -27.49 1.76 29.02
C ALA A 13 -25.96 1.78 28.90
N ASN A 14 -25.27 2.31 29.93
CA ASN A 14 -23.82 2.27 30.07
C ASN A 14 -23.06 2.71 28.80
N HIS A 15 -23.41 3.88 28.27
CA HIS A 15 -22.78 4.44 27.06
C HIS A 15 -21.26 4.63 27.19
N GLY A 16 -20.75 4.73 28.43
CA GLY A 16 -19.31 4.83 28.74
C GLY A 16 -18.56 3.50 28.85
N ALA A 17 -19.22 2.35 28.62
CA ALA A 17 -18.65 1.02 28.86
C ALA A 17 -17.28 0.78 28.20
N PHE A 18 -17.05 1.40 27.03
CA PHE A 18 -15.78 1.27 26.31
C PHE A 18 -14.57 1.78 27.11
N ILE A 19 -14.75 2.82 27.94
CA ILE A 19 -13.66 3.40 28.75
C ILE A 19 -13.09 2.35 29.70
N GLU A 20 -13.95 1.57 30.36
CA GLU A 20 -13.55 0.49 31.27
C GLU A 20 -12.96 -0.73 30.52
N ARG A 21 -13.22 -0.87 29.23
CA ARG A 21 -12.57 -1.90 28.38
C ARG A 21 -11.20 -1.45 27.87
N HIS A 22 -11.05 -0.16 27.61
CA HIS A 22 -9.82 0.43 27.08
C HIS A 22 -8.77 0.66 28.18
N ILE A 23 -9.19 1.15 29.35
CA ILE A 23 -8.30 1.46 30.47
C ILE A 23 -8.18 0.25 31.39
N GLY A 24 -6.99 -0.35 31.45
CA GLY A 24 -6.75 -1.57 32.23
C GLY A 24 -6.94 -1.44 33.74
N PRO A 25 -6.34 -0.45 34.43
CA PRO A 25 -6.47 -0.32 35.88
C PRO A 25 -7.88 0.08 36.32
N SER A 26 -8.49 -0.74 37.19
CA SER A 26 -9.76 -0.41 37.84
C SER A 26 -9.63 0.77 38.81
N PRO A 27 -10.72 1.42 39.26
CA PRO A 27 -10.64 2.47 40.28
C PRO A 27 -9.91 2.03 41.56
N ALA A 28 -10.05 0.76 41.97
CA ALA A 28 -9.33 0.22 43.11
C ALA A 28 -7.82 0.07 42.85
N ASP A 29 -7.44 -0.34 41.63
CA ASP A 29 -6.02 -0.42 41.22
C ASP A 29 -5.40 0.98 41.15
N GLN A 30 -6.13 1.96 40.60
CA GLN A 30 -5.70 3.35 40.53
C GLN A 30 -5.43 3.92 41.92
N LEU A 31 -6.34 3.73 42.88
CA LEU A 31 -6.13 4.16 44.28
C LEU A 31 -4.91 3.51 44.91
N LYS A 32 -4.67 2.22 44.64
CA LYS A 32 -3.48 1.51 45.12
C LYS A 32 -2.20 2.08 44.51
N MET A 33 -2.20 2.35 43.20
CA MET A 33 -1.06 2.95 42.49
C MET A 33 -0.77 4.37 43.00
N LEU A 34 -1.81 5.18 43.21
CA LEU A 34 -1.71 6.52 43.78
C LEU A 34 -1.12 6.50 45.19
N GLY A 35 -1.55 5.55 46.03
CA GLY A 35 -0.99 5.36 47.37
C GLY A 35 0.50 5.02 47.38
N VAL A 36 1.01 4.28 46.37
CA VAL A 36 2.44 4.02 46.20
C VAL A 36 3.20 5.29 45.80
N LEU A 37 2.59 6.13 44.96
CA LEU A 37 3.18 7.38 44.48
C LEU A 37 3.06 8.54 45.49
N GLY A 38 2.24 8.37 46.54
CA GLY A 38 2.02 9.40 47.57
C GLY A 38 0.96 10.44 47.21
N TYR A 39 0.09 10.16 46.25
CA TYR A 39 -1.01 11.05 45.83
C TYR A 39 -2.36 10.52 46.32
N SER A 40 -3.31 11.43 46.56
CA SER A 40 -4.67 11.12 47.03
C SER A 40 -5.68 10.94 45.88
N SER A 41 -5.37 11.46 44.69
CA SER A 41 -6.25 11.43 43.52
C SER A 41 -5.46 11.52 42.20
N LEU A 42 -6.11 11.15 41.09
CA LEU A 42 -5.55 11.37 39.74
C LEU A 42 -5.40 12.86 39.42
N ASP A 43 -6.29 13.72 39.93
CA ASP A 43 -6.21 15.16 39.73
C ASP A 43 -4.95 15.73 40.39
N GLU A 44 -4.66 15.32 41.64
CA GLU A 44 -3.44 15.74 42.35
C GLU A 44 -2.17 15.29 41.62
N LEU A 45 -2.15 14.05 41.11
CA LEU A 45 -1.04 13.54 40.31
C LEU A 45 -0.89 14.34 39.00
N THR A 46 -1.99 14.65 38.32
CA THR A 46 -2.00 15.40 37.06
C THR A 46 -1.49 16.83 37.27
N SER A 47 -1.98 17.55 38.28
CA SER A 47 -1.52 18.90 38.61
C SER A 47 -0.06 18.95 39.06
N ALA A 48 0.46 17.87 39.64
CA ALA A 48 1.89 17.76 39.98
C ALA A 48 2.77 17.47 38.74
N ALA A 49 2.23 16.79 37.73
CA ALA A 49 2.96 16.37 36.55
C ALA A 49 2.93 17.40 35.40
N ILE A 50 1.80 18.08 35.19
CA ILE A 50 1.57 19.01 34.08
C ILE A 50 1.73 20.46 34.56
N PRO A 51 2.59 21.28 33.95
CA PRO A 51 2.68 22.70 34.29
C PRO A 51 1.37 23.44 34.02
N SER A 52 0.87 24.17 35.01
CA SER A 52 -0.42 24.89 34.92
C SER A 52 -0.47 25.94 33.80
N SER A 53 0.68 26.43 33.31
CA SER A 53 0.74 27.38 32.20
C SER A 53 0.36 26.78 30.83
N ILE A 54 0.36 25.44 30.70
CA ILE A 54 -0.01 24.73 29.48
C ILE A 54 -1.20 23.78 29.69
N GLU A 55 -1.74 23.74 30.91
CA GLU A 55 -2.91 22.94 31.23
C GLU A 55 -4.14 23.55 30.55
N ARG A 56 -4.90 22.71 29.86
CA ARG A 56 -6.16 23.13 29.24
C ARG A 56 -7.21 23.34 30.32
N LEU A 57 -7.81 24.52 30.34
CA LEU A 57 -8.95 24.83 31.21
C LEU A 57 -10.26 24.44 30.48
N GLY A 58 -10.92 23.37 30.94
CA GLY A 58 -12.21 22.92 30.43
C GLY A 58 -12.17 21.57 29.69
N GLU A 59 -13.35 21.00 29.45
CA GLU A 59 -13.50 19.71 28.78
C GLU A 59 -13.35 19.81 27.25
N LEU A 60 -13.07 18.68 26.61
CA LEU A 60 -13.05 18.57 25.15
C LEU A 60 -14.47 18.57 24.59
N SER A 61 -14.71 19.36 23.56
CA SER A 61 -15.99 19.45 22.85
C SER A 61 -16.12 18.41 21.74
N ILE A 62 -15.85 17.13 22.04
CA ILE A 62 -15.84 16.02 21.07
C ILE A 62 -17.06 15.09 21.17
N GLY A 63 -18.07 15.49 21.95
CA GLY A 63 -19.29 14.71 22.17
C GLY A 63 -19.23 13.76 23.36
N ALA A 64 -20.39 13.24 23.74
CA ALA A 64 -20.54 12.28 24.84
C ALA A 64 -20.03 10.88 24.44
N PRO A 65 -19.58 10.05 25.39
CA PRO A 65 -19.20 8.67 25.09
C PRO A 65 -20.38 7.90 24.50
N ARG A 66 -20.06 6.99 23.58
CA ARG A 66 -20.99 6.09 22.90
C ARG A 66 -20.58 4.65 23.16
N SER A 67 -21.56 3.76 23.26
CA SER A 67 -21.29 2.32 23.39
C SER A 67 -20.70 1.76 22.09
N GLU A 68 -19.99 0.63 22.20
CA GLU A 68 -19.40 -0.05 21.04
C GLU A 68 -20.43 -0.43 19.96
N VAL A 69 -21.65 -0.77 20.38
CA VAL A 69 -22.76 -1.11 19.48
C VAL A 69 -23.25 0.12 18.70
N GLU A 70 -23.38 1.26 19.38
CA GLU A 70 -23.78 2.53 18.76
C GLU A 70 -22.72 2.98 17.74
N VAL A 71 -21.43 2.87 18.08
CA VAL A 71 -20.33 3.23 17.18
C VAL A 71 -20.32 2.36 15.92
N ILE A 72 -20.50 1.04 16.05
CA ILE A 72 -20.57 0.15 14.88
C ILE A 72 -21.78 0.50 13.99
N ALA A 73 -22.94 0.76 14.60
CA ALA A 73 -24.15 1.11 13.85
C ALA A 73 -23.99 2.44 13.09
N GLU A 74 -23.38 3.44 13.71
CA GLU A 74 -23.10 4.73 13.08
C GLU A 74 -22.05 4.61 11.97
N LEU A 75 -20.97 3.87 12.21
CA LEU A 75 -19.98 3.60 11.17
C LEU A 75 -20.60 2.86 9.99
N ARG A 76 -21.56 1.95 10.22
CA ARG A 76 -22.33 1.31 9.13
C ARG A 76 -23.17 2.31 8.36
N GLU A 77 -23.81 3.26 9.03
CA GLU A 77 -24.55 4.34 8.36
C GLU A 77 -23.60 5.20 7.50
N ILE A 78 -22.44 5.58 8.03
CA ILE A 78 -21.41 6.32 7.29
C ILE A 78 -20.96 5.52 6.07
N ALA A 79 -20.56 4.26 6.27
CA ALA A 79 -20.08 3.37 5.23
C ALA A 79 -21.12 3.17 4.11
N SER A 80 -22.41 3.02 4.45
CA SER A 80 -23.50 2.82 3.50
C SER A 80 -23.72 3.99 2.52
N LYS A 81 -23.12 5.16 2.79
CA LYS A 81 -23.15 6.32 1.89
C LYS A 81 -22.06 6.27 0.82
N ASN A 82 -21.11 5.35 0.91
CA ASN A 82 -20.15 5.09 -0.15
C ASN A 82 -20.78 4.20 -1.23
N GLN A 83 -20.36 4.39 -2.48
CA GLN A 83 -20.77 3.57 -3.61
C GLN A 83 -19.57 2.75 -4.10
N SER A 84 -19.45 1.52 -3.62
CA SER A 84 -18.38 0.59 -4.04
C SER A 84 -18.69 -0.01 -5.42
N LEU A 85 -18.40 0.78 -6.45
CA LEU A 85 -18.53 0.37 -7.85
C LEU A 85 -17.30 -0.40 -8.33
N VAL A 86 -17.47 -1.20 -9.39
CA VAL A 86 -16.33 -1.80 -10.09
C VAL A 86 -15.50 -0.68 -10.68
N SER A 87 -14.20 -0.63 -10.39
CA SER A 87 -13.33 0.47 -10.80
C SER A 87 -12.16 -0.04 -11.63
N LEU A 88 -12.15 0.32 -12.92
CA LEU A 88 -11.13 -0.05 -13.90
C LEU A 88 -10.28 1.17 -14.28
N ILE A 89 -10.03 2.04 -13.29
CA ILE A 89 -9.29 3.31 -13.46
C ILE A 89 -7.77 3.05 -13.57
N GLY A 90 -7.25 2.07 -12.83
CA GLY A 90 -5.82 1.76 -12.79
C GLY A 90 -5.02 2.76 -11.96
N LEU A 91 -3.99 3.36 -12.56
CA LEU A 91 -3.11 4.33 -11.89
C LEU A 91 -2.43 3.77 -10.63
N GLY A 92 -2.00 2.51 -10.67
CA GLY A 92 -1.29 1.86 -9.55
C GLY A 92 -2.19 1.21 -8.50
N TYR A 93 -3.52 1.26 -8.68
CA TYR A 93 -4.50 0.63 -7.82
C TYR A 93 -5.43 -0.26 -8.65
N TYR A 94 -5.47 -1.56 -8.30
CA TYR A 94 -6.19 -2.56 -9.09
C TYR A 94 -7.01 -3.46 -8.17
N GLY A 95 -8.19 -3.88 -8.61
CA GLY A 95 -8.98 -4.88 -7.90
C GLY A 95 -8.19 -6.18 -7.71
N THR A 96 -8.17 -6.69 -6.48
CA THR A 96 -7.51 -7.95 -6.13
C THR A 96 -8.34 -8.74 -5.14
N VAL A 97 -8.19 -10.05 -5.13
CA VAL A 97 -8.86 -10.94 -4.19
C VAL A 97 -7.93 -11.22 -3.03
N THR A 98 -8.20 -10.65 -1.85
CA THR A 98 -7.55 -11.08 -0.61
C THR A 98 -7.95 -12.52 -0.31
N PRO A 99 -7.01 -13.49 -0.26
CA PRO A 99 -7.37 -14.87 0.05
C PRO A 99 -8.06 -14.92 1.42
N PRO A 100 -9.27 -15.51 1.55
CA PRO A 100 -10.01 -15.49 2.81
C PRO A 100 -9.23 -16.05 4.01
N VAL A 101 -8.34 -17.02 3.77
CA VAL A 101 -7.44 -17.55 4.77
C VAL A 101 -6.44 -16.50 5.31
N VAL A 102 -5.96 -15.59 4.45
CA VAL A 102 -5.07 -14.48 4.86
C VAL A 102 -5.88 -13.36 5.50
N LEU A 103 -7.04 -12.99 4.93
CA LEU A 103 -7.95 -12.00 5.52
C LEU A 103 -8.26 -12.34 6.99
N ARG A 104 -8.82 -13.53 7.22
CA ARG A 104 -9.28 -13.93 8.56
C ARG A 104 -8.15 -14.20 9.55
N ASN A 105 -7.04 -14.80 9.10
CA ASN A 105 -6.00 -15.30 10.01
C ASN A 105 -4.78 -14.38 10.12
N VAL A 106 -4.75 -13.27 9.37
CA VAL A 106 -3.67 -12.26 9.41
C VAL A 106 -4.25 -10.86 9.61
N LEU A 107 -5.03 -10.34 8.65
CA LEU A 107 -5.56 -8.97 8.73
C LEU A 107 -6.54 -8.80 9.91
N GLU A 108 -7.40 -9.78 10.14
CA GLU A 108 -8.39 -9.79 11.24
C GLU A 108 -7.88 -10.50 12.51
N ASN A 109 -6.57 -10.74 12.63
CA ASN A 109 -5.98 -11.50 13.74
C ASN A 109 -5.02 -10.63 14.58
N PRO A 110 -5.33 -10.33 15.87
CA PRO A 110 -4.52 -9.46 16.71
C PRO A 110 -3.10 -9.98 16.95
N ALA A 111 -2.85 -11.28 16.82
CA ALA A 111 -1.49 -11.82 16.91
C ALA A 111 -0.56 -11.29 15.80
N TRP A 112 -1.10 -10.77 14.69
CA TRP A 112 -0.35 -10.21 13.57
C TRP A 112 -0.29 -8.68 13.54
N TYR A 113 -1.34 -8.00 14.01
CA TYR A 113 -1.42 -6.53 13.90
C TYR A 113 -1.11 -5.76 15.19
N THR A 114 -1.00 -6.41 16.34
CA THR A 114 -0.78 -5.71 17.63
C THR A 114 0.69 -5.66 18.08
N ALA A 115 1.57 -6.44 17.46
CA ALA A 115 3.01 -6.28 17.65
C ALA A 115 3.53 -5.05 16.90
N TYR A 116 4.74 -4.61 17.25
CA TYR A 116 5.42 -3.52 16.53
C TYR A 116 6.68 -4.02 15.82
N THR A 117 7.51 -3.07 15.39
CA THR A 117 8.81 -3.33 14.75
C THR A 117 9.58 -4.46 15.47
N PRO A 118 10.15 -5.44 14.74
CA PRO A 118 10.87 -6.58 15.31
C PRO A 118 12.25 -6.18 15.87
N TYR A 119 12.27 -5.28 16.87
CA TYR A 119 13.48 -4.86 17.56
C TYR A 119 14.12 -5.98 18.39
N GLN A 120 13.32 -6.93 18.86
CA GLN A 120 13.73 -8.09 19.67
C GLN A 120 13.59 -9.37 18.81
N PRO A 121 14.62 -9.73 18.02
CA PRO A 121 14.51 -10.76 16.98
C PRO A 121 14.08 -12.12 17.52
N GLU A 122 14.50 -12.50 18.73
CA GLU A 122 14.25 -13.80 19.34
C GLU A 122 12.76 -14.07 19.60
N ILE A 123 11.95 -13.02 19.72
CA ILE A 123 10.49 -13.07 19.95
C ILE A 123 9.70 -12.45 18.79
N SER A 124 10.31 -12.44 17.60
CA SER A 124 9.71 -11.90 16.38
C SER A 124 10.10 -12.68 15.11
N GLN A 125 10.51 -13.94 15.25
CA GLN A 125 10.98 -14.73 14.11
C GLN A 125 9.87 -15.00 13.09
N GLY A 126 8.60 -15.05 13.51
CA GLY A 126 7.46 -15.28 12.65
C GLY A 126 7.27 -14.16 11.64
N ARG A 127 7.10 -12.92 12.10
CA ARG A 127 6.97 -11.76 11.18
C ARG A 127 8.26 -11.46 10.42
N LEU A 128 9.43 -11.74 11.00
CA LEU A 128 10.70 -11.64 10.27
C LEU A 128 10.76 -12.64 9.10
N GLU A 129 10.29 -13.88 9.28
CA GLU A 129 10.20 -14.87 8.20
C GLU A 129 9.22 -14.41 7.12
N ALA A 130 8.05 -13.92 7.52
CA ALA A 130 7.05 -13.41 6.59
C ALA A 130 7.56 -12.21 5.76
N VAL A 131 8.27 -11.27 6.39
CA VAL A 131 8.91 -10.13 5.70
C VAL A 131 10.06 -10.60 4.81
N LEU A 132 10.83 -11.61 5.21
CA LEU A 132 11.86 -12.18 4.34
C LEU A 132 11.25 -12.80 3.09
N ASN A 133 10.11 -13.50 3.21
CA ASN A 133 9.38 -14.01 2.04
C ASN A 133 8.95 -12.88 1.11
N PHE A 134 8.46 -11.77 1.66
CA PHE A 134 8.14 -10.58 0.88
C PHE A 134 9.39 -10.07 0.13
N GLN A 135 10.52 -9.88 0.81
CA GLN A 135 11.76 -9.44 0.18
C GLN A 135 12.23 -10.39 -0.94
N THR A 136 12.17 -11.71 -0.70
CA THR A 136 12.52 -12.71 -1.72
C THR A 136 11.58 -12.65 -2.92
N MET A 137 10.27 -12.52 -2.69
CA MET A 137 9.28 -12.38 -3.76
C MET A 137 9.55 -11.12 -4.61
N ILE A 138 9.80 -9.98 -3.98
CA ILE A 138 10.10 -8.73 -4.69
C ILE A 138 11.41 -8.87 -5.48
N ALA A 139 12.48 -9.36 -4.87
CA ALA A 139 13.77 -9.55 -5.53
C ALA A 139 13.66 -10.46 -6.77
N ASP A 140 13.01 -11.62 -6.62
CA ASP A 140 12.81 -12.58 -7.72
C ASP A 140 11.94 -12.00 -8.84
N LEU A 141 10.83 -11.33 -8.52
CA LEU A 141 9.93 -10.76 -9.53
C LEU A 141 10.60 -9.61 -10.28
N THR A 142 11.37 -8.76 -9.60
CA THR A 142 12.04 -7.60 -10.20
C THR A 142 13.37 -7.91 -10.88
N GLY A 143 13.93 -9.11 -10.65
CA GLY A 143 15.26 -9.49 -11.15
C GLY A 143 16.41 -8.76 -10.45
N MET A 144 16.17 -8.30 -9.22
CA MET A 144 17.12 -7.51 -8.42
C MET A 144 17.73 -8.35 -7.30
N ASP A 145 18.85 -7.89 -6.72
CA ASP A 145 19.59 -8.67 -5.72
C ASP A 145 18.98 -8.58 -4.32
N ILE A 146 18.47 -7.39 -3.95
CA ILE A 146 18.00 -7.10 -2.59
C ILE A 146 16.75 -6.22 -2.64
N ALA A 147 15.73 -6.57 -1.85
CA ALA A 147 14.57 -5.72 -1.59
C ALA A 147 14.45 -5.36 -0.11
N ASN A 148 13.91 -4.18 0.19
CA ASN A 148 13.66 -3.75 1.57
C ASN A 148 12.37 -4.35 2.16
N ALA A 149 12.16 -4.13 3.46
CA ALA A 149 11.00 -4.59 4.20
C ALA A 149 9.82 -3.61 4.10
N SER A 150 9.53 -3.14 2.87
CA SER A 150 8.53 -2.15 2.45
C SER A 150 8.91 -0.66 2.54
N MET A 151 8.15 0.12 1.76
CA MET A 151 8.01 1.57 1.72
C MET A 151 6.54 1.95 1.98
N LEU A 152 6.24 3.25 2.04
CA LEU A 152 4.91 3.75 2.40
C LEU A 152 3.88 3.59 1.28
N ASP A 153 4.28 3.90 0.05
CA ASP A 153 3.49 3.77 -1.19
C ASP A 153 4.44 3.86 -2.40
N GLU A 154 3.91 3.79 -3.62
CA GLU A 154 4.71 3.89 -4.85
C GLU A 154 5.36 5.27 -5.05
N GLY A 155 4.61 6.36 -4.84
CA GLY A 155 5.11 7.72 -5.06
C GLY A 155 6.28 8.07 -4.13
N THR A 156 6.17 7.72 -2.86
CA THR A 156 7.24 7.89 -1.87
C THR A 156 8.42 6.96 -2.14
N ALA A 157 8.20 5.73 -2.62
CA ALA A 157 9.27 4.85 -3.06
C ALA A 157 10.03 5.41 -4.26
N ALA A 158 9.33 6.00 -5.25
CA ALA A 158 9.92 6.67 -6.39
C ALA A 158 10.74 7.91 -5.99
N ALA A 159 10.23 8.73 -5.06
CA ALA A 159 11.00 9.86 -4.53
C ALA A 159 12.27 9.42 -3.79
N GLU A 160 12.20 8.30 -3.08
CA GLU A 160 13.36 7.70 -2.43
C GLU A 160 14.33 7.08 -3.44
N ALA A 161 13.85 6.60 -4.59
CA ALA A 161 14.70 6.17 -5.70
C ALA A 161 15.47 7.35 -6.29
N MET A 162 14.82 8.51 -6.49
CA MET A 162 15.51 9.75 -6.87
C MET A 162 16.62 10.11 -5.87
N ALA A 163 16.30 10.13 -4.56
CA ALA A 163 17.29 10.43 -3.53
C ALA A 163 18.43 9.41 -3.49
N LEU A 164 18.15 8.13 -3.76
CA LEU A 164 19.15 7.07 -3.86
C LEU A 164 20.05 7.29 -5.09
N CYS A 165 19.50 7.53 -6.28
CA CYS A 165 20.25 7.82 -7.50
C CYS A 165 21.16 9.04 -7.31
N HIS A 166 20.67 10.10 -6.67
CA HIS A 166 21.48 11.28 -6.36
C HIS A 166 22.69 10.94 -5.46
N ARG A 167 22.51 10.06 -4.45
CA ARG A 167 23.61 9.58 -3.60
C ARG A 167 24.60 8.69 -4.33
N LEU A 168 24.15 7.90 -5.31
CA LEU A 168 25.02 7.03 -6.10
C LEU A 168 25.86 7.82 -7.10
N ASN A 169 25.32 8.92 -7.63
CA ASN A 169 25.93 9.69 -8.69
C ASN A 169 26.25 11.14 -8.27
N PRO A 170 27.03 11.38 -7.18
CA PRO A 170 27.26 12.72 -6.63
C PRO A 170 28.11 13.64 -7.52
N LYS A 171 28.58 13.14 -8.67
CA LYS A 171 29.35 13.87 -9.67
C LYS A 171 28.62 14.01 -11.01
N ALA A 172 27.45 13.37 -11.14
CA ALA A 172 26.57 13.63 -12.27
C ALA A 172 25.91 15.01 -12.09
N GLY A 173 25.20 15.51 -13.10
CA GLY A 173 24.57 16.82 -13.00
C GLY A 173 23.41 16.85 -12.00
N GLU A 174 22.62 17.93 -12.03
CA GLU A 174 21.58 18.22 -11.03
C GLU A 174 20.16 17.83 -11.49
N VAL A 175 20.03 17.25 -12.68
CA VAL A 175 18.72 16.92 -13.28
C VAL A 175 18.32 15.48 -12.99
N PHE A 176 17.10 15.28 -12.52
CA PHE A 176 16.41 13.99 -12.51
C PHE A 176 15.33 13.99 -13.58
N PHE A 177 15.41 13.02 -14.51
CA PHE A 177 14.41 12.87 -15.55
C PHE A 177 13.30 11.93 -15.09
N ILE A 178 12.06 12.23 -15.44
CA ILE A 178 10.89 11.41 -15.16
C ILE A 178 10.16 11.17 -16.47
N ASP A 179 9.91 9.91 -16.81
CA ASP A 179 9.04 9.54 -17.91
C ASP A 179 7.65 10.15 -17.69
N ALA A 180 7.14 10.89 -18.68
CA ALA A 180 5.80 11.48 -18.65
C ALA A 180 4.69 10.41 -18.53
N ASP A 181 4.99 9.15 -18.85
CA ASP A 181 4.07 8.02 -18.68
C ASP A 181 4.15 7.36 -17.28
N CYS A 182 4.88 7.96 -16.33
CA CYS A 182 4.72 7.62 -14.91
C CYS A 182 3.34 8.03 -14.40
N PHE A 183 2.85 7.40 -13.33
CA PHE A 183 1.55 7.80 -12.78
C PHE A 183 1.58 9.27 -12.30
N PRO A 184 0.51 10.07 -12.54
CA PRO A 184 0.51 11.49 -12.21
C PRO A 184 0.80 11.79 -10.73
N GLN A 185 0.28 10.97 -9.82
CA GLN A 185 0.54 11.10 -8.38
C GLN A 185 2.00 10.74 -8.01
N THR A 186 2.63 9.83 -8.75
CA THR A 186 4.06 9.49 -8.56
C THR A 186 4.91 10.70 -8.96
N ILE A 187 4.65 11.30 -10.12
CA ILE A 187 5.32 12.53 -10.58
C ILE A 187 5.15 13.65 -9.54
N ALA A 188 3.93 13.85 -9.03
CA ALA A 188 3.64 14.88 -8.04
C ALA A 188 4.43 14.68 -6.73
N VAL A 189 4.50 13.45 -6.19
CA VAL A 189 5.26 13.17 -4.96
C VAL A 189 6.76 13.35 -5.18
N VAL A 190 7.31 12.93 -6.33
CA VAL A 190 8.72 13.14 -6.66
C VAL A 190 9.02 14.65 -6.76
N ALA A 191 8.13 15.43 -7.39
CA ALA A 191 8.25 16.88 -7.48
C ALA A 191 8.29 17.57 -6.12
N THR A 192 7.34 17.26 -5.23
CA THR A 192 7.31 17.78 -3.86
C THR A 192 8.58 17.43 -3.08
N ARG A 193 9.18 16.27 -3.34
CA ARG A 193 10.40 15.81 -2.67
C ARG A 193 11.68 16.43 -3.25
N ALA A 194 11.67 16.79 -4.53
CA ALA A 194 12.79 17.42 -5.21
C ALA A 194 12.95 18.89 -4.81
N GLU A 195 11.84 19.61 -4.63
CA GLU A 195 11.82 21.06 -4.33
C GLU A 195 12.70 21.46 -3.13
N PRO A 196 12.55 20.91 -1.91
CA PRO A 196 13.37 21.32 -0.77
C PRO A 196 14.84 20.87 -0.88
N LEU A 197 15.16 19.95 -1.79
CA LEU A 197 16.52 19.51 -2.08
C LEU A 197 17.19 20.35 -3.19
N GLY A 198 16.44 21.23 -3.86
CA GLY A 198 16.92 22.00 -5.01
C GLY A 198 17.22 21.15 -6.25
N ILE A 199 16.65 19.94 -6.34
CA ILE A 199 16.84 19.03 -7.48
C ILE A 199 15.98 19.50 -8.65
N ALA A 200 16.59 19.67 -9.83
CA ALA A 200 15.86 20.03 -11.04
C ALA A 200 15.17 18.79 -11.63
N LEU A 201 13.88 18.92 -11.97
CA LEU A 201 13.12 17.85 -12.61
C LEU A 201 12.83 18.17 -14.07
N LEU A 202 12.93 17.17 -14.92
CA LEU A 202 12.47 17.20 -16.30
C LEU A 202 11.49 16.04 -16.53
N VAL A 203 10.28 16.36 -16.96
CA VAL A 203 9.25 15.36 -17.30
C VAL A 203 9.09 15.37 -18.82
N GLY A 204 9.21 14.21 -19.48
CA GLY A 204 9.13 14.11 -20.94
C GLY A 204 9.13 12.69 -21.47
N ASP A 205 9.18 12.53 -22.79
CA ASP A 205 9.34 11.22 -23.44
C ASP A 205 10.82 10.77 -23.31
N PRO A 206 11.10 9.62 -22.66
CA PRO A 206 12.47 9.18 -22.44
C PRO A 206 13.24 8.86 -23.73
N GLU A 207 12.57 8.60 -24.85
CA GLU A 207 13.26 8.34 -26.13
C GLU A 207 13.81 9.62 -26.77
N THR A 208 13.20 10.78 -26.52
CA THR A 208 13.54 12.04 -27.22
C THR A 208 14.03 13.15 -26.31
N ASP A 209 13.58 13.19 -25.06
CA ASP A 209 13.68 14.39 -24.23
C ASP A 209 14.77 14.29 -23.16
N ILE A 210 15.41 13.13 -22.97
CA ILE A 210 16.52 12.97 -22.02
C ILE A 210 17.72 13.81 -22.49
N PRO A 211 18.20 14.77 -21.68
CA PRO A 211 19.40 15.55 -22.00
C PRO A 211 20.61 14.64 -22.19
N SER A 212 21.51 15.00 -23.11
CA SER A 212 22.72 14.22 -23.39
C SER A 212 23.76 14.26 -22.27
N GLU A 213 23.63 15.20 -21.34
CA GLU A 213 24.50 15.38 -20.17
C GLU A 213 23.73 16.02 -19.01
N GLY A 214 24.28 15.91 -17.80
CA GLY A 214 23.75 16.59 -16.62
C GLY A 214 22.58 15.90 -15.92
N VAL A 215 22.19 14.71 -16.37
CA VAL A 215 21.22 13.83 -15.70
C VAL A 215 21.96 12.94 -14.70
N PHE A 216 21.49 12.85 -13.46
CA PHE A 216 22.03 11.90 -12.48
C PHE A 216 21.17 10.64 -12.31
N GLY A 217 19.90 10.72 -12.71
CA GLY A 217 19.00 9.60 -12.66
C GLY A 217 17.75 9.78 -13.51
N VAL A 218 17.14 8.65 -13.85
CA VAL A 218 15.92 8.57 -14.67
C VAL A 218 14.92 7.68 -13.96
N LEU A 219 13.66 8.12 -13.87
CA LEU A 219 12.53 7.30 -13.44
C LEU A 219 11.67 6.91 -14.66
N LEU A 220 11.55 5.60 -14.90
CA LEU A 220 10.66 5.01 -15.92
C LEU A 220 9.49 4.30 -15.24
N GLN A 221 8.41 4.04 -15.98
CA GLN A 221 7.26 3.24 -15.52
C GLN A 221 7.07 2.01 -16.41
N TYR A 222 6.81 0.84 -15.82
CA TYR A 222 6.76 -0.42 -16.55
C TYR A 222 5.73 -1.42 -15.98
N PRO A 223 4.55 -1.59 -16.63
CA PRO A 223 4.03 -0.83 -17.78
C PRO A 223 3.72 0.64 -17.44
N GLY A 224 3.66 1.51 -18.46
CA GLY A 224 3.33 2.92 -18.29
C GLY A 224 1.88 3.20 -17.91
N ALA A 225 1.57 4.43 -17.50
CA ALA A 225 0.23 4.88 -17.14
C ALA A 225 -0.76 4.81 -18.30
N SER A 226 -0.28 4.92 -19.54
CA SER A 226 -1.02 4.69 -20.78
C SER A 226 -1.37 3.21 -21.02
N GLY A 227 -0.70 2.30 -20.31
CA GLY A 227 -0.70 0.86 -20.55
C GLY A 227 0.44 0.38 -21.47
N ARG A 228 1.21 1.30 -22.05
CA ARG A 228 2.29 1.00 -22.99
C ARG A 228 3.37 0.13 -22.34
N LEU A 229 3.77 -0.90 -23.09
CA LEU A 229 4.86 -1.79 -22.76
C LEU A 229 6.01 -1.59 -23.76
N ARG A 230 7.16 -1.11 -23.29
CA ARG A 230 8.34 -0.78 -24.12
C ARG A 230 9.52 -1.72 -23.83
N ASP A 231 10.40 -1.88 -24.80
CA ASP A 231 11.73 -2.44 -24.57
C ASP A 231 12.73 -1.31 -24.31
N ASP A 232 12.93 -0.99 -23.03
CA ASP A 232 13.81 0.10 -22.60
C ASP A 232 15.29 -0.34 -22.49
N SER A 233 15.69 -1.51 -23.01
CA SER A 233 17.06 -2.04 -22.86
C SER A 233 18.12 -1.11 -23.44
N GLU A 234 17.96 -0.67 -24.69
CA GLU A 234 18.90 0.25 -25.35
C GLU A 234 18.89 1.64 -24.69
N LEU A 235 17.72 2.09 -24.23
CA LEU A 235 17.55 3.34 -23.50
C LEU A 235 18.37 3.33 -22.20
N ILE A 236 18.28 2.24 -21.42
CA ILE A 236 19.03 2.08 -20.16
C ILE A 236 20.55 2.10 -20.44
N GLU A 237 21.02 1.39 -21.46
CA GLU A 237 22.43 1.41 -21.85
C GLU A 237 22.91 2.83 -22.19
N ARG A 238 22.10 3.62 -22.92
CA ARG A 238 22.42 5.03 -23.24
C ARG A 238 22.49 5.90 -21.99
N ILE A 239 21.60 5.71 -21.02
CA ILE A 239 21.58 6.47 -19.76
C ILE A 239 22.81 6.13 -18.92
N HIS A 240 23.17 4.85 -18.83
CA HIS A 240 24.38 4.39 -18.14
C HIS A 240 25.65 4.93 -18.77
N ALA A 241 25.71 5.06 -20.10
CA ALA A 241 26.85 5.65 -20.80
C ALA A 241 27.10 7.14 -20.41
N GLN A 242 26.09 7.83 -19.88
CA GLN A 242 26.20 9.20 -19.36
C GLN A 242 26.58 9.24 -17.86
N GLY A 243 26.68 8.09 -17.19
CA GLY A 243 26.98 8.00 -15.76
C GLY A 243 25.79 8.23 -14.83
N ALA A 244 24.55 8.16 -15.35
CA ALA A 244 23.32 8.23 -14.58
C ALA A 244 22.80 6.84 -14.19
N SER A 245 21.92 6.77 -13.19
CA SER A 245 21.24 5.53 -12.78
C SER A 245 19.79 5.49 -13.25
N VAL A 246 19.25 4.30 -13.47
CA VAL A 246 17.85 4.10 -13.87
C VAL A 246 17.05 3.45 -12.75
N ALA A 247 15.99 4.14 -12.34
CA ALA A 247 14.93 3.62 -11.50
C ALA A 247 13.70 3.27 -12.36
N VAL A 248 13.06 2.14 -12.07
CA VAL A 248 11.84 1.71 -12.76
C VAL A 248 10.73 1.46 -11.75
N ALA A 249 9.61 2.18 -11.86
CA ALA A 249 8.38 1.87 -11.15
C ALA A 249 7.64 0.75 -11.91
N ALA A 250 7.48 -0.43 -11.29
CA ALA A 250 7.01 -1.63 -11.97
C ALA A 250 5.87 -2.37 -11.25
N ASP A 251 4.96 -2.93 -12.03
CA ASP A 251 3.84 -3.74 -11.53
C ASP A 251 4.25 -5.20 -11.35
N LEU A 252 4.22 -5.70 -10.10
CA LEU A 252 4.66 -7.06 -9.76
C LEU A 252 3.87 -8.17 -10.45
N LEU A 253 2.57 -7.97 -10.74
CA LEU A 253 1.77 -8.97 -11.42
C LEU A 253 2.13 -9.04 -12.90
N ALA A 254 2.34 -7.89 -13.54
CA ALA A 254 2.85 -7.80 -14.90
C ALA A 254 4.20 -8.53 -15.02
N LEU A 255 5.11 -8.31 -14.06
CA LEU A 255 6.44 -8.95 -13.99
C LEU A 255 6.39 -10.50 -13.86
N SER A 256 5.23 -11.10 -13.61
CA SER A 256 5.09 -12.56 -13.69
C SER A 256 5.11 -13.08 -15.14
N LEU A 257 4.82 -12.22 -16.12
CA LEU A 257 4.78 -12.53 -17.56
C LEU A 257 5.80 -11.75 -18.40
N ILE A 258 6.15 -10.52 -18.01
CA ILE A 258 7.06 -9.67 -18.78
C ILE A 258 8.47 -9.68 -18.19
N ARG A 259 9.48 -9.54 -19.06
CA ARG A 259 10.90 -9.52 -18.71
C ARG A 259 11.13 -8.42 -17.67
N PRO A 260 11.69 -8.75 -16.49
CA PRO A 260 11.77 -7.80 -15.39
C PRO A 260 12.88 -6.76 -15.57
N PRO A 261 12.76 -5.56 -14.97
CA PRO A 261 13.71 -4.48 -15.15
C PRO A 261 15.16 -4.85 -14.78
N GLY A 262 15.34 -5.73 -13.79
CA GLY A 262 16.66 -6.21 -13.37
C GLY A 262 17.40 -7.02 -14.44
N GLU A 263 16.71 -7.58 -15.43
CA GLU A 263 17.34 -8.29 -16.56
C GLU A 263 17.83 -7.35 -17.66
N ILE A 264 17.29 -6.13 -17.72
CA ILE A 264 17.64 -5.11 -18.73
C ILE A 264 18.51 -3.98 -18.17
N GLY A 265 19.06 -4.17 -16.98
CA GLY A 265 20.06 -3.25 -16.40
C GLY A 265 19.53 -2.19 -15.44
N ALA A 266 18.26 -2.23 -15.00
CA ALA A 266 17.80 -1.27 -13.99
C ALA A 266 18.67 -1.32 -12.70
N ASP A 267 18.86 -0.16 -12.07
CA ASP A 267 19.62 0.00 -10.82
C ASP A 267 18.72 -0.09 -9.58
N VAL A 268 17.50 0.43 -9.72
CA VAL A 268 16.46 0.47 -8.69
C VAL A 268 15.12 0.07 -9.31
N VAL A 269 14.34 -0.75 -8.61
CA VAL A 269 12.96 -1.05 -8.98
C VAL A 269 12.05 -0.73 -7.80
N VAL A 270 11.02 0.05 -8.04
CA VAL A 270 10.03 0.46 -7.03
C VAL A 270 8.62 0.12 -7.51
N GLY A 271 7.63 0.27 -6.65
CA GLY A 271 6.24 0.04 -7.01
C GLY A 271 5.37 -0.23 -5.80
N SER A 272 4.12 -0.60 -6.07
CA SER A 272 3.17 -1.07 -5.07
C SER A 272 3.05 -2.60 -5.09
N SER A 273 2.89 -3.20 -3.91
CA SER A 273 2.48 -4.62 -3.78
C SER A 273 0.97 -4.79 -3.51
N GLN A 274 0.16 -3.73 -3.70
CA GLN A 274 -1.27 -3.71 -3.39
C GLN A 274 -2.03 -4.87 -4.04
N ARG A 275 -1.89 -5.05 -5.36
CA ARG A 275 -2.65 -6.05 -6.11
C ARG A 275 -2.25 -7.51 -5.83
N PHE A 276 -1.38 -7.73 -4.84
CA PHE A 276 -1.12 -9.03 -4.25
C PHE A 276 -1.97 -9.22 -2.99
N GLY A 277 -3.30 -9.19 -3.18
CA GLY A 277 -4.27 -9.54 -2.16
C GLY A 277 -4.48 -8.48 -1.08
N VAL A 278 -4.04 -7.23 -1.25
CA VAL A 278 -4.32 -6.14 -0.32
C VAL A 278 -5.50 -5.30 -0.86
N PRO A 279 -6.56 -5.03 -0.07
CA PRO A 279 -7.71 -4.23 -0.52
C PRO A 279 -7.31 -2.84 -1.02
N LEU A 280 -8.11 -2.23 -1.91
CA LEU A 280 -7.88 -0.88 -2.45
C LEU A 280 -7.83 0.18 -1.35
N GLY A 281 -8.70 0.07 -0.34
CA GLY A 281 -8.67 0.88 0.89
C GLY A 281 -8.82 2.38 0.67
N PHE A 282 -9.38 2.81 -0.47
CA PHE A 282 -9.45 4.22 -0.86
C PHE A 282 -8.10 4.94 -0.79
N GLY A 283 -7.01 4.22 -1.12
CA GLY A 283 -5.65 4.74 -1.19
C GLY A 283 -4.64 4.02 -0.31
N GLY A 284 -5.09 3.25 0.68
CA GLY A 284 -4.18 2.47 1.51
C GLY A 284 -4.82 1.88 2.77
N PRO A 285 -3.98 1.27 3.64
CA PRO A 285 -2.54 1.15 3.50
C PRO A 285 -2.12 0.06 2.50
N HIS A 286 -1.02 0.29 1.77
CA HIS A 286 -0.38 -0.70 0.88
C HIS A 286 1.13 -0.69 1.11
N ALA A 287 1.79 -1.83 0.96
CA ALA A 287 3.25 -1.84 1.01
C ALA A 287 3.82 -1.41 -0.36
N GLY A 288 4.39 -0.20 -0.40
CA GLY A 288 5.36 0.13 -1.43
C GLY A 288 6.60 -0.77 -1.29
N PHE A 289 7.42 -0.90 -2.33
CA PHE A 289 8.68 -1.63 -2.25
C PHE A 289 9.82 -0.87 -2.92
N MET A 290 11.05 -1.21 -2.53
CA MET A 290 12.25 -0.83 -3.27
C MET A 290 13.21 -2.01 -3.33
N ALA A 291 13.64 -2.36 -4.54
CA ALA A 291 14.65 -3.36 -4.82
C ALA A 291 15.84 -2.74 -5.56
N VAL A 292 17.06 -3.17 -5.23
CA VAL A 292 18.32 -2.59 -5.70
C VAL A 292 19.35 -3.67 -5.98
N ARG A 293 20.41 -3.30 -6.70
CA ARG A 293 21.62 -4.12 -6.83
C ARG A 293 22.34 -4.24 -5.49
N ASP A 294 23.07 -5.33 -5.28
CA ASP A 294 23.81 -5.59 -4.03
C ASP A 294 24.83 -4.45 -3.73
N SER A 295 25.42 -3.87 -4.76
CA SER A 295 26.34 -2.71 -4.67
C SER A 295 25.68 -1.50 -4.00
N SER A 296 24.37 -1.31 -4.15
CA SER A 296 23.60 -0.18 -3.65
C SER A 296 22.98 -0.41 -2.26
N LYS A 297 23.14 -1.60 -1.65
CA LYS A 297 22.48 -1.98 -0.40
C LYS A 297 22.74 -1.06 0.80
N ARG A 298 23.87 -0.35 0.80
CA ARG A 298 24.23 0.62 1.85
C ARG A 298 23.42 1.92 1.78
N SER A 299 22.82 2.20 0.63
CA SER A 299 21.99 3.39 0.37
C SER A 299 20.49 3.09 0.37
N LEU A 300 20.10 1.82 0.51
CA LEU A 300 18.71 1.36 0.55
C LEU A 300 17.98 1.99 1.74
N PRO A 301 16.81 2.63 1.54
CA PRO A 301 16.00 3.21 2.61
C PRO A 301 15.22 2.13 3.37
N GLY A 302 14.86 2.47 4.61
CA GLY A 302 14.03 1.63 5.47
C GLY A 302 14.71 0.34 5.94
N ARG A 303 13.87 -0.53 6.49
CA ARG A 303 14.28 -1.78 7.16
C ARG A 303 14.67 -2.83 6.12
N LEU A 304 15.54 -3.74 6.52
CA LEU A 304 15.95 -4.90 5.73
C LEU A 304 16.08 -6.09 6.67
N VAL A 305 15.35 -7.17 6.42
CA VAL A 305 15.54 -8.44 7.13
C VAL A 305 16.70 -9.20 6.50
N GLY A 306 17.60 -9.70 7.34
CA GLY A 306 18.73 -10.53 6.93
C GLY A 306 18.81 -11.80 7.75
N VAL A 307 19.38 -12.84 7.12
CA VAL A 307 19.72 -14.11 7.78
C VAL A 307 21.02 -13.93 8.56
N SER A 308 21.02 -14.45 9.79
CA SER A 308 22.14 -14.48 10.72
C SER A 308 22.18 -15.86 11.39
N VAL A 309 23.04 -16.01 12.41
CA VAL A 309 23.05 -17.17 13.30
C VAL A 309 22.83 -16.75 14.75
N ASP A 310 22.21 -17.61 15.54
CA ASP A 310 22.07 -17.44 17.00
C ASP A 310 23.31 -17.96 17.76
N SER A 311 23.27 -17.88 19.10
CA SER A 311 24.37 -18.35 19.97
C SER A 311 24.61 -19.86 19.93
N ALA A 312 23.67 -20.65 19.40
CA ALA A 312 23.79 -22.09 19.19
C ALA A 312 24.18 -22.44 17.74
N GLY A 313 24.46 -21.44 16.89
CA GLY A 313 24.83 -21.62 15.48
C GLY A 313 23.64 -21.94 14.56
N ARG A 314 22.40 -21.80 15.02
CA ARG A 314 21.20 -22.04 14.21
C ARG A 314 20.89 -20.81 13.36
N PRO A 315 20.41 -20.96 12.12
CA PRO A 315 19.94 -19.83 11.32
C PRO A 315 18.82 -19.07 12.05
N ALA A 316 18.94 -17.75 12.11
CA ALA A 316 17.98 -16.85 12.74
C ALA A 316 17.88 -15.54 11.96
N LEU A 317 16.71 -14.90 12.00
CA LEU A 317 16.44 -13.67 11.26
C LEU A 317 16.58 -12.44 12.15
N ARG A 318 16.97 -11.31 11.58
CA ARG A 318 17.02 -10.01 12.27
C ARG A 318 16.97 -8.85 11.29
N LEU A 319 16.72 -7.65 11.80
CA LEU A 319 16.95 -6.42 11.03
C LEU A 319 18.46 -6.23 10.80
N ALA A 320 18.84 -6.07 9.53
CA ALA A 320 20.20 -5.98 9.05
C ALA A 320 20.55 -4.54 8.60
N LEU A 321 21.84 -4.20 8.70
CA LEU A 321 22.38 -2.89 8.27
C LEU A 321 21.63 -1.70 8.89
N GLN A 322 21.19 -1.80 10.14
CA GLN A 322 20.36 -0.79 10.82
C GLN A 322 21.05 0.57 10.96
N THR A 323 22.38 0.64 10.79
CA THR A 323 23.12 1.91 10.78
C THR A 323 22.74 2.82 9.60
N ARG A 324 21.88 2.39 8.68
CA ARG A 324 21.26 3.23 7.63
C ARG A 324 20.04 4.01 8.12
N GLU A 325 19.43 3.58 9.21
CA GLU A 325 18.11 4.05 9.66
C GLU A 325 18.21 5.26 10.61
N GLN A 326 17.12 6.04 10.67
CA GLN A 326 17.04 7.30 11.44
C GLN A 326 17.38 7.15 12.93
N HIS A 327 17.06 6.01 13.55
CA HIS A 327 17.26 5.83 14.99
C HIS A 327 18.75 5.66 15.38
N ILE A 328 19.63 5.45 14.40
CA ILE A 328 21.09 5.46 14.59
C ILE A 328 21.72 6.70 13.96
N ARG A 329 21.37 7.01 12.69
CA ARG A 329 22.06 8.05 11.92
C ARG A 329 21.38 9.40 11.88
N ARG A 330 20.13 9.51 12.36
CA ARG A 330 19.36 10.76 12.42
C ARG A 330 19.38 11.48 11.07
N GLU A 331 19.85 12.71 11.00
CA GLU A 331 19.94 13.52 9.78
C GLU A 331 20.84 12.92 8.67
N LYS A 332 21.72 11.98 9.02
CA LYS A 332 22.61 11.27 8.07
C LYS A 332 22.06 9.92 7.64
N ALA A 333 20.82 9.59 8.00
CA ALA A 333 20.16 8.37 7.58
C ALA A 333 19.88 8.40 6.08
N THR A 334 19.60 7.22 5.53
CA THR A 334 19.24 7.09 4.12
C THR A 334 17.87 7.66 3.78
N SER A 335 16.99 7.74 4.79
CA SER A 335 15.60 8.22 4.72
C SER A 335 15.11 8.55 6.14
N ASN A 336 14.06 9.36 6.25
CA ASN A 336 13.36 9.63 7.51
C ASN A 336 12.35 8.54 7.90
N ILE A 337 12.12 7.53 7.04
CA ILE A 337 11.12 6.48 7.28
C ILE A 337 11.39 5.73 8.60
N CYS A 338 10.33 5.55 9.40
CA CYS A 338 10.35 4.78 10.64
C CYS A 338 9.25 3.72 10.65
N THR A 339 8.00 4.14 10.82
CA THR A 339 6.85 3.30 10.50
C THR A 339 6.80 3.12 8.99
N ALA A 340 6.63 1.88 8.56
CA ALA A 340 6.44 1.48 7.16
C ALA A 340 5.17 0.63 7.09
N GLN A 341 5.05 -0.30 6.14
CA GLN A 341 3.81 -1.01 5.85
C GLN A 341 3.94 -2.52 6.06
N VAL A 342 4.52 -2.91 7.21
CA VAL A 342 4.92 -4.31 7.48
C VAL A 342 3.75 -5.29 7.38
N LEU A 343 2.60 -5.00 7.99
CA LEU A 343 1.44 -5.91 7.93
C LEU A 343 0.99 -6.15 6.48
N LEU A 344 1.03 -5.12 5.64
CA LEU A 344 0.60 -5.19 4.26
C LEU A 344 1.64 -5.92 3.39
N ALA A 345 2.93 -5.73 3.68
CA ALA A 345 4.01 -6.52 3.08
C ALA A 345 3.89 -8.01 3.45
N VAL A 346 3.49 -8.31 4.68
CA VAL A 346 3.20 -9.67 5.13
C VAL A 346 2.02 -10.28 4.38
N ILE A 347 0.93 -9.52 4.19
CA ILE A 347 -0.23 -9.97 3.39
C ILE A 347 0.19 -10.25 1.94
N ALA A 348 0.93 -9.34 1.30
CA ALA A 348 1.43 -9.53 -0.06
C ALA A 348 2.40 -10.71 -0.18
N GLY A 349 3.31 -10.89 0.79
CA GLY A 349 4.19 -12.05 0.86
C GLY A 349 3.41 -13.36 1.02
N PHE A 350 2.35 -13.37 1.82
CA PHE A 350 1.47 -14.53 1.96
C PHE A 350 0.60 -14.81 0.75
N TYR A 351 0.18 -13.78 0.01
CA TYR A 351 -0.44 -13.94 -1.30
C TYR A 351 0.51 -14.65 -2.27
N GLY A 352 1.78 -14.23 -2.31
CA GLY A 352 2.83 -14.92 -3.06
C GLY A 352 3.04 -16.38 -2.62
N VAL A 353 3.05 -16.66 -1.32
CA VAL A 353 3.15 -18.04 -0.78
C VAL A 353 1.94 -18.90 -1.15
N TRP A 354 0.74 -18.32 -1.08
CA TRP A 354 -0.52 -19.00 -1.35
C TRP A 354 -0.65 -19.41 -2.81
N HIS A 355 -0.35 -18.48 -3.72
CA HIS A 355 -0.47 -18.71 -5.16
C HIS A 355 0.76 -19.37 -5.77
N GLY A 356 1.96 -19.08 -5.26
CA GLY A 356 3.23 -19.45 -5.87
C GLY A 356 3.39 -18.93 -7.31
N PRO A 357 4.52 -19.24 -7.98
CA PRO A 357 4.80 -18.72 -9.31
C PRO A 357 3.74 -19.10 -10.35
N ASP A 358 3.25 -20.35 -10.34
CA ASP A 358 2.23 -20.81 -11.30
C ASP A 358 0.88 -20.12 -11.10
N GLY A 359 0.51 -19.87 -9.84
CA GLY A 359 -0.75 -19.19 -9.52
C GLY A 359 -0.70 -17.73 -9.96
N LEU A 360 0.41 -17.04 -9.73
CA LEU A 360 0.62 -15.67 -10.21
C LEU A 360 0.60 -15.59 -11.74
N LYS A 361 1.33 -16.48 -12.43
CA LYS A 361 1.29 -16.56 -13.90
C LYS A 361 -0.12 -16.79 -14.42
N ARG A 362 -0.88 -17.71 -13.83
CA ARG A 362 -2.27 -17.98 -14.22
C ARG A 362 -3.16 -16.74 -14.05
N ILE A 363 -3.02 -16.02 -12.95
CA ILE A 363 -3.80 -14.80 -12.68
C ILE A 363 -3.45 -13.73 -13.71
N ALA A 364 -2.16 -13.47 -13.93
CA ALA A 364 -1.70 -12.48 -14.90
C ALA A 364 -2.09 -12.85 -16.33
N GLN A 365 -1.98 -14.12 -16.74
CA GLN A 365 -2.37 -14.59 -18.07
C GLN A 365 -3.86 -14.40 -18.33
N ARG A 366 -4.70 -14.66 -17.31
CA ARG A 366 -6.13 -14.43 -17.42
C ARG A 366 -6.45 -12.96 -17.66
N ILE A 367 -5.87 -12.07 -16.84
CA ILE A 367 -6.07 -10.61 -16.96
C ILE A 367 -5.57 -10.11 -18.32
N HIS A 368 -4.37 -10.54 -18.72
CA HIS A 368 -3.80 -10.16 -20.01
C HIS A 368 -4.68 -10.60 -21.18
N ARG A 369 -5.13 -11.85 -21.18
CA ARG A 369 -6.01 -12.39 -22.23
C ARG A 369 -7.36 -11.67 -22.30
N GLN A 370 -7.94 -11.36 -21.14
CA GLN A 370 -9.15 -10.54 -21.06
C GLN A 370 -8.92 -9.15 -21.68
N THR A 371 -7.78 -8.52 -21.37
CA THR A 371 -7.43 -7.20 -21.90
C THR A 371 -7.20 -7.23 -23.40
N ALA A 372 -6.49 -8.25 -23.90
CA ALA A 372 -6.29 -8.46 -25.34
C ALA A 372 -7.63 -8.70 -26.07
N ALA A 373 -8.56 -9.43 -25.46
CA ALA A 373 -9.90 -9.64 -26.01
C ALA A 373 -10.69 -8.32 -26.10
N VAL A 374 -10.63 -7.47 -25.07
CA VAL A 374 -11.23 -6.12 -25.11
C VAL A 374 -10.61 -5.29 -26.24
N ALA A 375 -9.29 -5.25 -26.32
CA ALA A 375 -8.59 -4.51 -27.37
C ALA A 375 -8.98 -5.00 -28.77
N GLN A 376 -9.03 -6.32 -28.99
CA GLN A 376 -9.44 -6.90 -30.27
C GLN A 376 -10.90 -6.58 -30.61
N ALA A 377 -11.81 -6.64 -29.63
CA ALA A 377 -13.22 -6.31 -29.84
C ALA A 377 -13.39 -4.83 -30.24
N LEU A 378 -12.71 -3.92 -29.54
CA LEU A 378 -12.70 -2.49 -29.84
C LEU A 378 -12.11 -2.20 -31.23
N LYS A 379 -10.94 -2.76 -31.54
CA LYS A 379 -10.27 -2.63 -32.86
C LYS A 379 -11.18 -3.15 -33.99
N SER A 380 -11.86 -4.28 -33.78
CA SER A 380 -12.79 -4.88 -34.76
C SER A 380 -14.03 -4.02 -35.00
N ALA A 381 -14.44 -3.22 -34.02
CA ALA A 381 -15.52 -2.25 -34.13
C ALA A 381 -15.08 -0.88 -34.67
N GLY A 382 -13.80 -0.72 -35.04
CA GLY A 382 -13.24 0.53 -35.54
C GLY A 382 -12.89 1.56 -34.46
N VAL A 383 -12.87 1.17 -33.19
CA VAL A 383 -12.38 2.01 -32.09
C VAL A 383 -10.85 1.90 -32.03
N VAL A 384 -10.17 3.03 -31.92
CA VAL A 384 -8.70 3.08 -31.90
C VAL A 384 -8.20 2.82 -30.48
N VAL A 385 -7.37 1.80 -30.33
CA VAL A 385 -6.58 1.54 -29.12
C VAL A 385 -5.16 2.02 -29.43
N LEU A 386 -4.63 2.93 -28.62
CA LEU A 386 -3.38 3.66 -28.92
C LEU A 386 -2.15 2.75 -28.87
N GLU A 387 -2.13 1.80 -27.94
CA GLU A 387 -0.99 0.91 -27.72
C GLU A 387 -1.22 -0.47 -28.34
N ASP A 388 -0.18 -1.00 -28.99
CA ASP A 388 -0.18 -2.38 -29.50
C ASP A 388 0.37 -3.39 -28.48
N ALA A 389 1.25 -2.94 -27.59
CA ALA A 389 1.86 -3.76 -26.55
C ALA A 389 1.46 -3.26 -25.16
N PHE A 390 0.79 -4.12 -24.40
CA PHE A 390 0.26 -3.81 -23.07
C PHE A 390 0.12 -5.08 -22.22
N PHE A 391 0.01 -4.91 -20.91
CA PHE A 391 -0.34 -5.99 -19.99
C PHE A 391 -1.85 -6.04 -19.74
N ASP A 392 -2.38 -5.10 -18.95
CA ASP A 392 -3.77 -5.08 -18.48
C ASP A 392 -4.48 -3.73 -18.68
N THR A 393 -3.78 -2.75 -19.25
CA THR A 393 -4.23 -1.36 -19.35
C THR A 393 -4.25 -0.90 -20.80
N LEU A 394 -5.31 -0.21 -21.20
CA LEU A 394 -5.53 0.33 -22.54
C LEU A 394 -5.80 1.83 -22.48
N SER A 395 -5.20 2.57 -23.41
CA SER A 395 -5.64 3.93 -23.76
C SER A 395 -6.42 3.88 -25.08
N ILE A 396 -7.67 4.35 -25.04
CA ILE A 396 -8.67 4.15 -26.09
C ILE A 396 -9.15 5.51 -26.58
N GLN A 397 -9.01 5.76 -27.88
CA GLN A 397 -9.41 7.02 -28.50
C GLN A 397 -10.88 6.96 -28.96
N VAL A 398 -11.67 7.89 -28.46
CA VAL A 398 -13.10 8.10 -28.70
C VAL A 398 -13.39 9.60 -28.90
N PRO A 399 -12.99 10.18 -30.04
CA PRO A 399 -12.99 11.64 -30.22
C PRO A 399 -14.35 12.30 -29.92
N GLY A 400 -14.35 13.25 -28.99
CA GLY A 400 -15.52 14.00 -28.50
C GLY A 400 -16.56 13.16 -27.74
N ARG A 401 -16.26 11.90 -27.41
CA ARG A 401 -17.19 10.93 -26.82
C ARG A 401 -16.72 10.37 -25.49
N ALA A 402 -15.57 10.80 -24.94
CA ALA A 402 -15.07 10.29 -23.67
C ALA A 402 -16.11 10.42 -22.54
N GLY A 403 -16.74 11.59 -22.40
CA GLY A 403 -17.80 11.80 -21.41
C GLY A 403 -19.04 10.92 -21.60
N GLU A 404 -19.44 10.64 -22.85
CA GLU A 404 -20.55 9.73 -23.18
C GLU A 404 -20.23 8.30 -22.73
N VAL A 405 -19.03 7.80 -23.06
CA VAL A 405 -18.57 6.46 -22.70
C VAL A 405 -18.47 6.29 -21.18
N ILE A 406 -17.93 7.28 -20.47
CA ILE A 406 -17.87 7.26 -19.00
C ILE A 406 -19.27 7.21 -18.40
N ALA A 407 -20.19 8.04 -18.87
CA ALA A 407 -21.57 8.05 -18.38
C ALA A 407 -22.26 6.70 -18.62
N ASN A 408 -22.04 6.08 -19.78
CA ASN A 408 -22.58 4.76 -20.11
C ASN A 408 -21.99 3.65 -19.23
N ALA A 409 -20.68 3.67 -18.97
CA ALA A 409 -20.03 2.71 -18.08
C ALA A 409 -20.51 2.89 -16.63
N LEU A 410 -20.64 4.14 -16.18
CA LEU A 410 -21.12 4.47 -14.84
C LEU A 410 -22.59 4.04 -14.63
N ALA A 411 -23.44 4.15 -15.67
CA ALA A 411 -24.81 3.65 -15.63
C ALA A 411 -24.89 2.12 -15.40
N SER A 412 -23.82 1.39 -15.73
CA SER A 412 -23.63 -0.04 -15.45
C SER A 412 -22.82 -0.31 -14.17
N GLY A 413 -22.53 0.71 -13.37
CA GLY A 413 -21.78 0.57 -12.12
C GLY A 413 -20.26 0.39 -12.29
N ILE A 414 -19.68 0.92 -13.38
CA ILE A 414 -18.25 0.80 -13.71
C ILE A 414 -17.59 2.18 -13.82
N ASN A 415 -16.50 2.39 -13.08
CA ASN A 415 -15.64 3.56 -13.26
C ASN A 415 -14.53 3.26 -14.29
N LEU A 416 -14.36 4.17 -15.24
CA LEU A 416 -13.24 4.19 -16.20
C LEU A 416 -12.38 5.43 -15.93
N ARG A 417 -11.12 5.43 -16.41
CA ARG A 417 -10.25 6.60 -16.29
C ARG A 417 -10.58 7.61 -17.39
N HIS A 418 -11.05 8.79 -17.01
CA HIS A 418 -11.07 9.93 -17.91
C HIS A 418 -9.65 10.47 -18.11
N ILE A 419 -9.11 10.39 -19.32
CA ILE A 419 -7.78 10.96 -19.63
C ILE A 419 -7.98 12.38 -20.15
N ASP A 420 -8.81 12.54 -21.19
CA ASP A 420 -9.20 13.82 -21.79
C ASP A 420 -10.54 13.65 -22.57
N GLU A 421 -10.98 14.69 -23.26
CA GLU A 421 -12.24 14.71 -24.04
C GLU A 421 -12.31 13.64 -25.16
N ASP A 422 -11.17 13.13 -25.59
CA ASP A 422 -11.02 12.20 -26.70
C ASP A 422 -10.50 10.83 -26.27
N THR A 423 -10.08 10.63 -25.02
CA THR A 423 -9.32 9.45 -24.60
C THR A 423 -9.81 8.89 -23.25
N ILE A 424 -10.02 7.58 -23.22
CA ILE A 424 -10.38 6.81 -22.03
C ILE A 424 -9.29 5.81 -21.69
N GLY A 425 -8.93 5.74 -20.41
CA GLY A 425 -8.11 4.68 -19.85
C GLY A 425 -8.97 3.56 -19.26
N LEU A 426 -8.53 2.32 -19.42
CA LEU A 426 -9.16 1.12 -18.90
C LEU A 426 -8.08 0.17 -18.37
N SER A 427 -8.15 -0.21 -17.10
CA SER A 427 -7.27 -1.24 -16.51
C SER A 427 -8.08 -2.41 -15.97
N LEU A 428 -7.89 -3.60 -16.53
CA LEU A 428 -8.51 -4.83 -16.03
C LEU A 428 -7.69 -5.42 -14.89
N ASP A 429 -8.35 -6.25 -14.07
CA ASP A 429 -7.75 -6.76 -12.85
C ASP A 429 -8.25 -8.14 -12.45
N GLU A 430 -7.82 -8.64 -11.29
CA GLU A 430 -8.12 -10.00 -10.85
C GLU A 430 -9.62 -10.23 -10.60
N GLN A 431 -10.38 -9.18 -10.29
CA GLN A 431 -11.82 -9.25 -10.03
C GLN A 431 -12.66 -9.15 -11.31
N THR A 432 -12.04 -8.81 -12.44
CA THR A 432 -12.74 -8.64 -13.72
C THR A 432 -13.32 -9.96 -14.24
N THR A 433 -14.63 -9.95 -14.50
CA THR A 433 -15.38 -11.08 -15.07
C THR A 433 -15.76 -10.82 -16.54
N PRO A 434 -16.15 -11.85 -17.31
CA PRO A 434 -16.73 -11.66 -18.65
C PRO A 434 -17.90 -10.67 -18.67
N ASP A 435 -18.80 -10.71 -17.69
CA ASP A 435 -19.95 -9.80 -17.61
C ASP A 435 -19.54 -8.32 -17.45
N VAL A 436 -18.47 -8.06 -16.67
CA VAL A 436 -17.88 -6.72 -16.56
C VAL A 436 -17.33 -6.28 -17.91
N ILE A 437 -16.63 -7.18 -18.62
CA ILE A 437 -16.07 -6.89 -19.93
C ILE A 437 -17.19 -6.56 -20.95
N GLU A 438 -18.26 -7.34 -20.97
CA GLU A 438 -19.42 -7.08 -21.84
C GLU A 438 -20.04 -5.71 -21.52
N SER A 439 -20.19 -5.37 -20.24
CA SER A 439 -20.71 -4.08 -19.80
C SER A 439 -19.81 -2.91 -20.23
N VAL A 440 -18.48 -3.08 -20.15
CA VAL A 440 -17.51 -2.11 -20.68
C VAL A 440 -17.66 -1.97 -22.18
N LEU A 441 -17.66 -3.06 -22.95
CA LEU A 441 -17.77 -3.02 -24.41
C LEU A 441 -19.08 -2.35 -24.86
N LEU A 442 -20.19 -2.63 -24.17
CA LEU A 442 -21.47 -1.98 -24.41
C LEU A 442 -21.40 -0.46 -24.17
N ALA A 443 -20.62 0.01 -23.20
CA ALA A 443 -20.40 1.45 -22.99
C ALA A 443 -19.72 2.14 -24.19
N PHE A 444 -18.91 1.40 -24.96
CA PHE A 444 -18.34 1.83 -26.24
C PHE A 444 -19.28 1.60 -27.44
N GLY A 445 -20.46 1.00 -27.24
CA GLY A 445 -21.40 0.63 -28.29
C GLY A 445 -21.02 -0.67 -29.03
N VAL A 446 -20.17 -1.50 -28.44
CA VAL A 446 -19.68 -2.76 -29.01
C VAL A 446 -20.39 -3.93 -28.35
N SER A 447 -20.92 -4.85 -29.17
CA SER A 447 -21.52 -6.10 -28.71
C SER A 447 -20.86 -7.27 -29.43
N VAL A 448 -20.24 -8.17 -28.67
CA VAL A 448 -19.52 -9.35 -29.15
C VAL A 448 -19.72 -10.49 -28.18
N ASP A 449 -19.57 -11.73 -28.67
CA ASP A 449 -19.45 -12.91 -27.81
C ASP A 449 -18.04 -12.95 -27.20
N ILE A 450 -17.90 -12.43 -25.98
CA ILE A 450 -16.60 -12.35 -25.31
C ILE A 450 -16.03 -13.74 -25.00
N ALA A 451 -16.89 -14.74 -24.73
CA ALA A 451 -16.46 -16.09 -24.40
C ALA A 451 -15.77 -16.73 -25.61
N ALA A 452 -16.34 -16.58 -26.81
CA ALA A 452 -15.71 -17.05 -28.04
C ALA A 452 -14.40 -16.31 -28.35
N LEU A 453 -14.32 -15.01 -28.05
CA LEU A 453 -13.12 -14.21 -28.30
C LEU A 453 -11.97 -14.59 -27.36
N LEU A 454 -12.25 -14.87 -26.10
CA LEU A 454 -11.26 -15.31 -25.10
C LEU A 454 -10.55 -16.61 -25.51
N GLU A 455 -11.19 -17.48 -26.28
CA GLU A 455 -10.59 -18.73 -26.77
C GLU A 455 -9.65 -18.55 -27.98
N THR A 456 -9.77 -17.42 -28.69
CA THR A 456 -9.13 -17.23 -30.01
C THR A 456 -8.18 -16.03 -30.07
N VAL A 457 -8.28 -15.09 -29.13
CA VAL A 457 -7.45 -13.89 -29.08
C VAL A 457 -5.96 -14.23 -28.95
N SER A 458 -5.13 -13.48 -29.67
CA SER A 458 -3.68 -13.53 -29.53
C SER A 458 -3.20 -12.61 -28.41
N ASP A 459 -2.16 -13.03 -27.70
CA ASP A 459 -1.51 -12.20 -26.68
C ASP A 459 -0.89 -10.94 -27.31
N SER A 460 -0.82 -9.86 -26.54
CA SER A 460 -0.29 -8.55 -26.98
C SER A 460 1.09 -8.23 -26.38
N ILE A 461 1.67 -9.13 -25.58
CA ILE A 461 3.06 -8.98 -25.10
C ILE A 461 4.03 -9.39 -26.22
N PRO A 462 4.92 -8.50 -26.70
CA PRO A 462 5.92 -8.84 -27.71
C PRO A 462 6.86 -9.94 -27.24
N ALA A 463 7.30 -10.82 -28.16
CA ALA A 463 8.15 -11.97 -27.82
C ALA A 463 9.45 -11.60 -27.09
N ALA A 464 10.04 -10.44 -27.42
CA ALA A 464 11.26 -9.94 -26.77
C ALA A 464 11.04 -9.53 -25.30
N LEU A 465 9.80 -9.22 -24.93
CA LEU A 465 9.41 -8.79 -23.59
C LEU A 465 8.80 -9.91 -22.76
N ILE A 466 8.65 -11.12 -23.30
CA ILE A 466 8.16 -12.26 -22.51
C ILE A 466 9.24 -12.68 -21.51
N ARG A 467 8.85 -12.83 -20.25
CA ARG A 467 9.69 -13.36 -19.19
C ARG A 467 10.06 -14.81 -19.48
N THR A 468 11.35 -15.08 -19.49
CA THR A 468 11.89 -16.45 -19.61
C THR A 468 12.52 -16.95 -18.31
N SER A 469 12.86 -16.06 -17.39
CA SER A 469 13.43 -16.41 -16.09
C SER A 469 12.40 -17.00 -15.13
N ASP A 470 12.86 -17.95 -14.31
CA ASP A 470 12.10 -18.44 -13.17
C ASP A 470 12.07 -17.40 -12.04
N PHE A 471 11.07 -17.51 -11.17
CA PHE A 471 10.94 -16.70 -9.96
C PHE A 471 10.25 -17.48 -8.86
N MET A 472 10.45 -17.05 -7.61
CA MET A 472 9.84 -17.65 -6.42
C MET A 472 10.11 -19.16 -6.35
N THR A 473 11.34 -19.56 -6.68
CA THR A 473 11.76 -20.98 -6.71
C THR A 473 12.01 -21.53 -5.30
N HIS A 474 12.15 -20.66 -4.30
CA HIS A 474 12.31 -21.07 -2.91
C HIS A 474 11.10 -21.93 -2.44
N PRO A 475 11.32 -23.06 -1.73
CA PRO A 475 10.23 -23.98 -1.37
C PRO A 475 9.06 -23.38 -0.59
N VAL A 476 9.25 -22.23 0.07
CA VAL A 476 8.16 -21.52 0.77
C VAL A 476 6.98 -21.21 -0.17
N PHE A 477 7.25 -20.93 -1.45
CA PHE A 477 6.25 -20.58 -2.46
C PHE A 477 5.60 -21.80 -3.15
N SER A 478 5.99 -23.02 -2.78
CA SER A 478 5.43 -24.27 -3.32
C SER A 478 4.89 -25.23 -2.25
N LYS A 479 5.23 -25.03 -0.98
CA LYS A 479 4.89 -25.95 0.11
C LYS A 479 3.47 -25.79 0.67
N TYR A 480 2.89 -24.59 0.65
CA TYR A 480 1.66 -24.26 1.40
C TYR A 480 0.42 -24.06 0.51
N ARG A 481 0.21 -24.96 -0.45
CA ARG A 481 -0.81 -24.82 -1.51
C ARG A 481 -2.25 -25.19 -1.11
N SER A 482 -2.46 -25.83 0.04
CA SER A 482 -3.80 -26.12 0.57
C SER A 482 -4.12 -25.22 1.75
N GLU A 483 -5.40 -24.91 1.94
CA GLU A 483 -5.83 -24.00 3.02
C GLU A 483 -5.39 -24.51 4.40
N THR A 484 -5.48 -25.82 4.64
CA THR A 484 -5.00 -26.44 5.88
C THR A 484 -3.50 -26.25 6.09
N LEU A 485 -2.68 -26.35 5.04
CA LEU A 485 -1.24 -26.14 5.14
C LEU A 485 -0.91 -24.66 5.38
N MET A 486 -1.63 -23.75 4.72
CA MET A 486 -1.48 -22.32 4.92
C MET A 486 -1.91 -21.89 6.33
N LEU A 487 -3.04 -22.38 6.83
CA LEU A 487 -3.48 -22.15 8.21
C LEU A 487 -2.42 -22.56 9.24
N ARG A 488 -1.82 -23.75 9.06
CA ARG A 488 -0.74 -24.25 9.93
C ARG A 488 0.53 -23.40 9.80
N TYR A 489 0.84 -22.92 8.60
CA TYR A 489 1.97 -22.04 8.37
C TYR A 489 1.80 -20.69 9.07
N LEU A 490 0.68 -20.02 8.84
CA LEU A 490 0.32 -18.76 9.49
C LEU A 490 0.32 -18.90 11.00
N ARG A 491 -0.29 -19.97 11.53
CA ARG A 491 -0.30 -20.23 12.97
C ARG A 491 1.11 -20.42 13.54
N ARG A 492 1.96 -21.21 12.87
CA ARG A 492 3.34 -21.44 13.30
C ARG A 492 4.11 -20.13 13.41
N LEU A 493 3.98 -19.25 12.42
CA LEU A 493 4.68 -17.96 12.45
C LEU A 493 4.14 -17.06 13.55
N ALA A 494 2.81 -16.94 13.70
CA ALA A 494 2.21 -16.16 14.79
C ALA A 494 2.69 -16.66 16.17
N ASP A 495 2.88 -17.96 16.34
CA ASP A 495 3.35 -18.52 17.63
C ASP A 495 4.80 -18.15 17.98
N LEU A 496 5.63 -17.82 16.99
CA LEU A 496 7.01 -17.36 17.17
C LEU A 496 7.13 -15.89 17.56
N ASP A 497 6.00 -15.19 17.63
CA ASP A 497 5.93 -13.76 17.92
C ASP A 497 5.27 -13.49 19.27
N LEU A 498 5.74 -12.44 19.93
CA LEU A 498 5.09 -11.86 21.09
C LEU A 498 4.34 -10.58 20.68
N ALA A 499 3.02 -10.60 20.85
CA ALA A 499 2.07 -9.55 20.51
C ALA A 499 1.19 -9.18 21.73
N LEU A 500 0.30 -8.18 21.62
CA LEU A 500 -0.46 -7.66 22.78
C LEU A 500 -1.53 -8.62 23.29
N ASP A 501 -1.93 -9.61 22.48
CA ASP A 501 -2.81 -10.70 22.91
C ASP A 501 -2.13 -11.65 23.91
N ARG A 502 -0.80 -11.55 24.09
CA ARG A 502 -0.02 -12.37 25.03
C ARG A 502 0.38 -11.61 26.30
N THR A 503 0.89 -10.39 26.15
CA THR A 503 1.43 -9.61 27.28
C THR A 503 1.58 -8.13 26.92
N MET A 504 1.78 -7.30 27.94
CA MET A 504 2.18 -5.91 27.78
C MET A 504 3.54 -5.83 27.04
N ILE A 505 3.61 -4.96 26.05
CA ILE A 505 4.85 -4.61 25.34
C ILE A 505 5.18 -3.14 25.65
N PRO A 506 5.92 -2.82 26.73
CA PRO A 506 6.07 -1.46 27.23
C PRO A 506 7.15 -0.66 26.47
N LEU A 507 7.00 -0.54 25.15
CA LEU A 507 7.92 0.23 24.31
C LEU A 507 7.67 1.73 24.51
N GLY A 508 8.65 2.41 25.10
CA GLY A 508 8.67 3.87 25.14
C GLY A 508 8.53 4.48 23.74
N SER A 509 7.85 5.63 23.65
CA SER A 509 7.56 6.32 22.39
C SER A 509 6.66 5.58 21.38
N CYS A 510 6.16 4.37 21.70
CA CYS A 510 5.32 3.59 20.77
C CYS A 510 3.83 3.53 21.20
N THR A 511 3.50 3.88 22.44
CA THR A 511 2.12 3.91 22.97
C THR A 511 1.34 2.63 22.64
N MET A 512 1.89 1.48 23.03
CA MET A 512 1.32 0.14 22.80
C MET A 512 0.04 -0.07 23.64
N LYS A 513 -1.04 0.59 23.24
CA LYS A 513 -2.38 0.54 23.84
C LYS A 513 -3.24 -0.54 23.21
N LEU A 514 -4.48 -0.69 23.71
CA LEU A 514 -5.48 -1.55 23.09
C LEU A 514 -5.78 -1.09 21.65
N ASN A 515 -5.76 -2.05 20.72
CA ASN A 515 -6.41 -1.94 19.41
C ASN A 515 -7.74 -2.72 19.50
N ALA A 516 -8.83 -2.02 19.80
CA ALA A 516 -10.08 -2.68 20.15
C ALA A 516 -10.71 -3.35 18.92
N THR A 517 -11.33 -4.52 19.11
CA THR A 517 -12.00 -5.23 18.01
C THR A 517 -13.06 -4.35 17.34
N THR A 518 -13.81 -3.58 18.12
CA THR A 518 -14.79 -2.59 17.65
C THR A 518 -14.19 -1.56 16.69
N GLU A 519 -12.96 -1.11 16.94
CA GLU A 519 -12.22 -0.16 16.07
C GLU A 519 -11.73 -0.84 14.78
N MET A 520 -11.41 -2.13 14.84
CA MET A 520 -10.82 -2.88 13.72
C MET A 520 -11.84 -3.45 12.74
N ILE A 521 -13.05 -3.81 13.20
CA ILE A 521 -14.12 -4.42 12.36
C ILE A 521 -14.40 -3.64 11.06
N PRO A 522 -14.50 -2.30 11.04
CA PRO A 522 -14.86 -1.54 9.84
C PRO A 522 -13.80 -1.58 8.74
N VAL A 523 -12.53 -1.83 9.08
CA VAL A 523 -11.41 -1.79 8.13
C VAL A 523 -11.61 -2.77 6.97
N THR A 524 -12.27 -3.90 7.21
CA THR A 524 -12.52 -4.95 6.20
C THR A 524 -13.91 -4.87 5.55
N TRP A 525 -14.71 -3.83 5.85
CA TRP A 525 -15.98 -3.64 5.17
C TRP A 525 -15.76 -3.22 3.72
N PRO A 526 -16.44 -3.83 2.73
CA PRO A 526 -16.28 -3.47 1.32
C PRO A 526 -16.47 -1.97 1.04
N GLU A 527 -17.40 -1.34 1.74
CA GLU A 527 -17.70 0.09 1.62
C GLU A 527 -16.52 1.01 1.96
N PHE A 528 -15.53 0.51 2.70
CA PHE A 528 -14.25 1.17 2.94
C PHE A 528 -13.12 0.49 2.14
N GLY A 529 -12.95 -0.82 2.30
CA GLY A 529 -11.83 -1.58 1.75
C GLY A 529 -11.80 -1.73 0.23
N ALA A 530 -12.94 -1.64 -0.48
CA ALA A 530 -13.02 -1.89 -1.92
C ALA A 530 -13.11 -0.62 -2.78
N MET A 531 -13.12 0.58 -2.16
CA MET A 531 -13.18 1.84 -2.90
C MET A 531 -11.83 2.17 -3.56
N HIS A 532 -11.87 2.53 -4.85
CA HIS A 532 -10.69 3.02 -5.57
C HIS A 532 -10.37 4.47 -5.15
N PRO A 533 -9.11 4.85 -4.87
CA PRO A 533 -8.77 6.20 -4.38
C PRO A 533 -9.17 7.34 -5.32
N PHE A 534 -9.18 7.08 -6.63
CA PHE A 534 -9.57 8.04 -7.66
C PHE A 534 -11.02 7.88 -8.15
N ALA A 535 -11.87 7.17 -7.40
CA ALA A 535 -13.29 7.11 -7.70
C ALA A 535 -13.93 8.52 -7.65
N PRO A 536 -14.96 8.80 -8.47
CA PRO A 536 -15.71 10.05 -8.41
C PRO A 536 -16.14 10.45 -6.99
N ILE A 537 -16.06 11.74 -6.71
CA ILE A 537 -16.18 12.26 -5.34
C ILE A 537 -17.59 12.10 -4.72
N ASP A 538 -18.60 11.94 -5.57
CA ASP A 538 -19.98 11.63 -5.18
C ASP A 538 -20.16 10.17 -4.74
N GLN A 539 -19.20 9.30 -5.04
CA GLN A 539 -19.19 7.90 -4.58
C GLN A 539 -18.56 7.74 -3.19
N SER A 540 -17.88 8.76 -2.65
CA SER A 540 -17.14 8.71 -1.38
C SER A 540 -17.76 9.54 -0.26
N ILE A 541 -19.09 9.75 -0.28
CA ILE A 541 -19.81 10.59 0.71
C ILE A 541 -19.56 10.11 2.15
N GLY A 542 -19.52 8.79 2.38
CA GLY A 542 -19.22 8.21 3.68
C GLY A 542 -17.80 8.54 4.15
N TYR A 543 -16.80 8.34 3.28
CA TYR A 543 -15.42 8.74 3.56
C TYR A 543 -15.29 10.24 3.87
N ARG A 544 -15.96 11.10 3.11
CA ARG A 544 -15.91 12.55 3.34
C ARG A 544 -16.50 12.96 4.68
N ARG A 545 -17.59 12.33 5.10
CA ARG A 545 -18.14 12.53 6.44
C ARG A 545 -17.14 12.06 7.51
N LEU A 546 -16.58 10.86 7.34
CA LEU A 546 -15.58 10.30 8.26
C LEU A 546 -14.35 11.22 8.41
N PHE A 547 -13.82 11.73 7.29
CA PHE A 547 -12.67 12.65 7.31
C PHE A 547 -13.00 13.94 8.04
N LYS A 548 -14.14 14.56 7.73
CA LYS A 548 -14.52 15.83 8.37
C LYS A 548 -14.72 15.69 9.88
N GLU A 549 -15.41 14.62 10.31
CA GLU A 549 -15.62 14.37 11.74
C GLU A 549 -14.30 14.08 12.47
N LEU A 550 -13.37 13.38 11.83
CA LEU A 550 -12.04 13.12 12.39
C LEU A 550 -11.17 14.39 12.44
N GLU A 551 -11.16 15.19 11.38
CA GLU A 551 -10.49 16.49 11.32
C GLU A 551 -10.98 17.41 12.44
N ASP A 552 -12.29 17.52 12.64
CA ASP A 552 -12.88 18.35 13.69
C ASP A 552 -12.49 17.88 15.09
N ALA A 553 -12.54 16.57 15.34
CA ALA A 553 -12.10 16.00 16.61
C ALA A 553 -10.61 16.25 16.87
N LEU A 554 -9.76 16.12 15.85
CA LEU A 554 -8.32 16.34 15.99
C LEU A 554 -7.98 17.83 16.16
N VAL A 555 -8.66 18.75 15.48
CA VAL A 555 -8.57 20.19 15.72
C VAL A 555 -8.90 20.50 17.17
N GLU A 556 -10.02 19.98 17.68
CA GLU A 556 -10.43 20.20 19.06
C GLU A 556 -9.42 19.61 20.08
N ILE A 557 -8.86 18.43 19.82
CA ILE A 557 -7.86 17.79 20.70
C ILE A 557 -6.53 18.56 20.71
N THR A 558 -6.08 19.03 19.55
CA THR A 558 -4.74 19.59 19.38
C THR A 558 -4.67 21.10 19.54
N GLY A 559 -5.79 21.81 19.33
CA GLY A 559 -5.85 23.27 19.31
C GLY A 559 -5.32 23.90 18.01
N TYR A 560 -5.04 23.12 16.97
CA TYR A 560 -4.70 23.64 15.64
C TYR A 560 -5.94 24.12 14.88
N ASP A 561 -5.77 25.01 13.91
CA ASP A 561 -6.87 25.51 13.07
C ASP A 561 -7.38 24.50 12.03
N ALA A 562 -6.52 23.57 11.60
CA ALA A 562 -6.82 22.57 10.58
C ALA A 562 -5.91 21.34 10.69
N VAL A 563 -6.34 20.22 10.11
CA VAL A 563 -5.58 18.96 10.03
C VAL A 563 -5.58 18.46 8.59
N SER A 564 -4.43 17.95 8.13
CA SER A 564 -4.32 17.19 6.88
C SER A 564 -4.19 15.71 7.20
N LEU A 565 -5.02 14.88 6.56
CA LEU A 565 -5.01 13.41 6.71
C LEU A 565 -4.14 12.70 5.66
N GLN A 566 -3.47 13.45 4.76
CA GLN A 566 -2.68 12.87 3.68
C GLN A 566 -1.40 12.16 4.15
N PRO A 567 -0.60 12.69 5.11
CA PRO A 567 0.64 12.03 5.52
C PRO A 567 0.39 10.65 6.15
N ASN A 568 0.89 9.60 5.50
CA ASN A 568 0.64 8.20 5.87
C ASN A 568 1.64 7.59 6.87
N ALA A 569 2.45 8.44 7.53
CA ALA A 569 3.27 8.09 8.69
C ALA A 569 3.66 9.36 9.46
N GLY A 570 4.05 9.22 10.74
CA GLY A 570 4.55 10.35 11.53
C GLY A 570 5.74 11.07 10.88
N SER A 571 6.69 10.32 10.29
CA SER A 571 7.82 10.91 9.56
C SER A 571 7.39 11.69 8.30
N GLN A 572 6.22 11.39 7.73
CA GLN A 572 5.66 12.15 6.62
C GLN A 572 4.96 13.42 7.12
N GLY A 573 4.29 13.35 8.28
CA GLY A 573 3.73 14.54 8.93
C GLY A 573 4.78 15.52 9.45
N GLU A 574 5.99 15.05 9.77
CA GLU A 574 7.14 15.93 10.07
C GLU A 574 7.74 16.58 8.82
N PHE A 575 7.59 15.94 7.65
CA PHE A 575 8.17 16.41 6.39
C PHE A 575 7.24 17.39 5.64
N ALA A 576 5.93 17.12 5.67
CA ALA A 576 4.89 17.99 5.13
C ALA A 576 4.73 19.24 6.00
#